data_AF-A0A270B7M3-F1
#
_entry.id   AF-A0A270B7M3-F1
#
_cell.length_a   1.000
_cell.length_b   1.000
_cell.length_c   1.000
_cell.angle_alpha   90.00
_cell.angle_beta   90.00
_cell.angle_gamma   90.00
#
_symmetry.space_group_name_H-M   'P 1'
#
loop_
_entity.id
_entity.type
_entity.pdbx_description
1 polymer ?
#
loop_
_entity_poly.entity_id
_entity_poly.type
_entity_poly.pdbx_seq_one_letter_code
_entity_poly.pdbx_strand_id
1 'polypeptide(L)'
;MGETQFTPGPWRVRFGNIGHVTAENGALVAKCQRLTSLCNLQANARLIAAAPDLYEALERVIKIIDDSSWCLKLTEERAALAKARGETP
;
A
#
# COMPACT_ATOMS: atom_id res chain seq x y z
N MET A 1 9.06 -14.74 8.92
CA MET A 1 8.43 -13.76 8.01
C MET A 1 9.56 -13.06 7.30
N GLY A 2 9.65 -13.18 5.98
CA GLY A 2 10.72 -12.57 5.21
C GLY A 2 10.67 -11.05 5.30
N GLU A 3 11.81 -10.40 5.19
CA GLU A 3 11.89 -8.93 5.13
C GLU A 3 11.06 -8.42 3.95
N THR A 4 10.20 -7.44 4.20
CA THR A 4 9.38 -6.80 3.16
C THR A 4 10.28 -6.03 2.19
N GLN A 5 10.11 -6.22 0.88
CA GLN A 5 10.92 -5.56 -0.14
C GLN A 5 10.54 -4.08 -0.39
N PHE A 6 9.37 -3.64 0.08
CA PHE A 6 8.90 -2.25 -0.09
C PHE A 6 9.42 -1.32 1.02
N THR A 7 9.50 -0.03 0.70
CA THR A 7 9.89 1.02 1.65
C THR A 7 8.93 1.05 2.85
N PRO A 8 9.39 0.90 4.10
CA PRO A 8 8.51 0.97 5.26
C PRO A 8 7.76 2.31 5.36
N GLY A 9 6.55 2.27 5.91
CA GLY A 9 5.79 3.46 6.28
C GLY A 9 6.35 4.15 7.54
N PRO A 10 5.82 5.33 7.91
CA PRO A 10 4.74 6.05 7.24
C PRO A 10 5.22 6.82 6.00
N TRP A 11 4.36 6.95 4.99
CA TRP A 11 4.61 7.80 3.82
C TRP A 11 3.79 9.08 3.92
N ARG A 12 4.35 10.19 3.45
CA ARG A 12 3.74 11.52 3.50
C ARG A 12 3.45 12.02 2.09
N VAL A 13 2.31 12.69 1.94
CA VAL A 13 1.93 13.35 0.68
C VAL A 13 2.28 14.83 0.73
N ARG A 14 2.86 15.34 -0.36
CA ARG A 14 2.98 16.77 -0.61
C ARG A 14 2.36 17.10 -1.96
N PHE A 15 1.55 18.15 -1.98
CA PHE A 15 0.89 18.62 -3.19
C PHE A 15 1.59 19.87 -3.72
N GLY A 16 1.97 19.82 -4.99
CA GLY A 16 2.31 20.98 -5.81
C GLY A 16 1.67 20.82 -7.18
N ASN A 17 2.38 21.17 -8.26
CA ASN A 17 1.94 20.84 -9.63
C ASN A 17 1.92 19.32 -9.91
N ILE A 18 2.60 18.55 -9.07
CA ILE A 18 2.71 17.09 -9.08
C ILE A 18 2.42 16.61 -7.64
N GLY A 19 1.85 15.42 -7.49
CA GLY A 19 1.68 14.77 -6.18
C GLY A 19 2.95 13.99 -5.84
N HIS A 20 3.63 14.35 -4.76
CA HIS A 20 4.79 13.59 -4.28
C HIS A 20 4.41 12.76 -3.06
N VAL A 21 4.80 11.49 -3.08
CA VAL A 21 4.74 10.59 -1.92
C VAL A 21 6.18 10.33 -1.48
N THR A 22 6.50 10.64 -0.22
CA THR A 22 7.85 10.52 0.34
C THR A 22 7.83 9.70 1.62
N ALA A 23 8.85 8.87 1.81
CA ALA A 23 9.10 8.22 3.10
C ALA A 23 9.58 9.24 4.14
N GLU A 24 9.58 8.84 5.41
CA GLU A 24 9.95 9.71 6.52
C GLU A 24 11.39 10.24 6.44
N ASN A 25 12.32 9.45 5.91
CA ASN A 25 13.71 9.85 5.66
C ASN A 25 13.86 10.80 4.45
N GLY A 26 12.76 11.22 3.82
CA GLY A 26 12.76 12.10 2.65
C GLY A 26 12.94 11.38 1.31
N ALA A 27 13.12 10.06 1.29
CA ALA A 27 13.20 9.30 0.05
C ALA A 27 11.89 9.42 -0.73
N LEU A 28 11.99 9.65 -2.04
CA LEU A 28 10.84 9.75 -2.92
C LEU A 28 10.32 8.35 -3.26
N VAL A 29 9.06 8.07 -2.91
CA VAL A 29 8.39 6.79 -3.18
C VAL A 29 7.63 6.84 -4.50
N ALA A 30 6.88 7.92 -4.75
CA ALA A 30 6.10 8.06 -5.98
C ALA A 30 5.94 9.53 -6.42
N LYS A 31 5.83 9.72 -7.75
CA LYS A 31 5.33 10.95 -8.37
C LYS A 31 4.02 10.64 -9.08
N CYS A 32 2.93 11.20 -8.59
CA CYS A 32 1.67 11.18 -9.30
C CYS A 32 1.66 12.40 -10.23
N GLN A 33 1.37 12.22 -11.51
CA GLN A 33 1.29 13.31 -12.49
C GLN A 33 -0.13 13.44 -13.03
N ARG A 34 -0.55 14.68 -13.32
CA ARG A 34 -1.82 14.97 -13.98
C ARG A 34 -1.61 15.11 -15.49
N LEU A 35 -1.13 14.04 -16.13
CA LEU A 35 -0.83 14.03 -17.57
C LEU A 35 -2.10 14.23 -18.43
N THR A 36 -3.26 13.81 -17.92
CA THR A 36 -4.56 14.00 -18.57
C THR A 36 -5.63 14.31 -17.52
N SER A 37 -6.82 14.74 -17.96
CA SER A 37 -7.99 14.92 -17.08
C SER A 37 -8.61 13.60 -16.59
N LEU A 38 -8.04 12.45 -16.98
CA LEU A 38 -8.57 11.12 -16.67
C LEU A 38 -8.13 10.60 -15.29
N CYS A 39 -7.19 11.26 -14.61
CA CYS A 39 -6.68 10.82 -13.31
C CYS A 39 -6.89 11.86 -12.21
N ASN A 40 -7.29 11.39 -11.03
CA ASN A 40 -7.33 12.21 -9.83
C ASN A 40 -5.99 12.12 -9.09
N LEU A 41 -5.10 13.06 -9.44
CA LEU A 41 -3.77 13.17 -8.88
C LEU A 41 -3.75 13.07 -7.35
N GLN A 42 -4.59 13.86 -6.68
CA GLN A 42 -4.54 13.97 -5.23
C GLN A 42 -5.06 12.71 -4.55
N ALA A 43 -6.14 12.12 -5.09
CA ALA A 43 -6.68 10.88 -4.58
C ALA A 43 -5.67 9.73 -4.73
N ASN A 44 -5.03 9.63 -5.89
CA ASN A 44 -4.03 8.58 -6.13
C ASN A 44 -2.82 8.71 -5.20
N ALA A 45 -2.32 9.93 -4.98
CA ALA A 45 -1.20 10.17 -4.07
C ALA A 45 -1.56 9.79 -2.61
N ARG A 46 -2.79 10.10 -2.16
CA ARG A 46 -3.29 9.70 -0.83
C ARG A 46 -3.40 8.18 -0.71
N LEU A 47 -3.95 7.51 -1.73
CA LEU A 47 -4.08 6.05 -1.74
C LEU A 47 -2.71 5.36 -1.66
N ILE A 48 -1.73 5.83 -2.44
CA ILE A 48 -0.37 5.30 -2.39
C ILE A 48 0.25 5.53 -1.01
N ALA A 49 0.12 6.74 -0.45
CA ALA A 49 0.69 7.03 0.87
C ALA A 49 0.09 6.19 2.00
N ALA A 50 -1.16 5.76 1.87
CA ALA A 50 -1.82 4.86 2.81
C ALA A 50 -1.47 3.37 2.60
N ALA A 51 -0.70 3.01 1.57
CA ALA A 51 -0.41 1.61 1.25
C ALA A 51 0.24 0.82 2.42
N PRO A 52 1.20 1.38 3.20
CA PRO A 52 1.73 0.70 4.37
C PRO A 52 0.65 0.41 5.42
N ASP A 53 -0.20 1.38 5.74
CA ASP A 53 -1.28 1.23 6.72
C ASP A 53 -2.31 0.19 6.26
N LEU A 54 -2.67 0.22 4.96
CA LEU A 54 -3.59 -0.75 4.36
C LEU A 54 -3.01 -2.17 4.35
N TYR A 55 -1.70 -2.31 4.08
CA TYR A 55 -1.00 -3.59 4.13
C TYR A 55 -1.05 -4.17 5.55
N GLU A 56 -0.70 -3.38 6.57
CA GLU A 56 -0.73 -3.82 7.96
C GLU A 56 -2.16 -4.16 8.42
N ALA A 57 -3.14 -3.34 8.04
CA ALA A 57 -4.54 -3.60 8.36
C ALA A 57 -5.02 -4.92 7.76
N LEU A 58 -4.68 -5.19 6.50
CA LEU A 58 -5.06 -6.43 5.83
C LEU A 58 -4.38 -7.66 6.45
N GLU A 59 -3.09 -7.56 6.77
CA GLU A 59 -2.36 -8.62 7.46
C GLU A 59 -2.97 -8.96 8.83
N ARG A 60 -3.36 -7.93 9.61
CA ARG A 60 -4.05 -8.12 10.90
C ARG A 60 -5.41 -8.79 10.72
N VAL A 61 -6.20 -8.38 9.71
CA VAL A 61 -7.52 -8.99 9.44
C VAL A 61 -7.38 -10.47 9.09
N ILE A 62 -6.43 -10.83 8.21
CA ILE A 62 -6.18 -12.24 7.87
C ILE A 62 -5.79 -13.02 9.12
N LYS A 63 -4.91 -12.48 9.97
CA LYS A 63 -4.51 -13.14 11.21
C LYS A 63 -5.69 -13.39 12.15
N ILE A 64 -6.56 -12.40 12.34
CA ILE A 64 -7.77 -12.54 13.18
C ILE A 64 -8.67 -13.66 12.65
N ILE A 65 -8.83 -13.74 11.33
CA ILE A 65 -9.67 -14.76 10.70
C ILE A 65 -9.04 -16.15 10.81
N ASP A 66 -7.73 -16.26 10.57
CA ASP A 66 -6.99 -17.52 10.72
C ASP A 66 -7.02 -18.05 12.16
N ASP A 67 -6.98 -17.15 13.15
CA ASP A 67 -7.10 -17.49 14.58
C ASP A 67 -8.56 -17.73 15.03
N SER A 68 -9.54 -17.42 14.18
CA SER A 68 -10.97 -17.60 14.47
C SER A 68 -11.47 -18.98 14.08
N SER A 69 -12.63 -19.39 14.60
CA SER A 69 -13.31 -20.62 14.15
C SER A 69 -14.04 -20.46 12.81
N TRP A 70 -13.92 -19.31 12.14
CA TRP A 70 -14.60 -19.05 10.87
C TRP A 70 -13.87 -19.74 9.72
N CYS A 71 -14.58 -20.56 8.95
CA CYS A 71 -14.03 -21.24 7.77
C CYS A 71 -14.07 -20.33 6.52
N LEU A 72 -13.57 -19.10 6.64
CA LEU A 72 -13.50 -18.17 5.53
C LEU A 72 -12.25 -18.42 4.69
N LYS A 73 -12.40 -18.46 3.37
CA LYS A 73 -11.29 -18.56 2.43
C LYS A 73 -10.90 -17.17 1.96
N LEU A 74 -9.77 -16.66 2.45
CA LEU A 74 -9.23 -15.34 2.08
C LEU A 74 -8.23 -15.43 0.93
N THR A 75 -8.67 -15.98 -0.21
CA THR A 75 -7.76 -16.24 -1.34
C THR A 75 -7.26 -14.96 -1.99
N GLU A 76 -8.12 -13.96 -2.15
CA GLU A 76 -7.78 -12.71 -2.84
C GLU A 76 -6.90 -11.80 -1.96
N GLU A 77 -7.19 -11.76 -0.66
CA GLU A 77 -6.46 -10.98 0.33
C GLU A 77 -5.03 -11.52 0.50
N ARG A 78 -4.89 -12.85 0.58
CA ARG A 78 -3.58 -13.52 0.61
C ARG A 78 -2.81 -13.28 -0.68
N ALA A 79 -3.48 -13.35 -1.84
CA ALA A 79 -2.85 -13.05 -3.12
C ALA A 79 -2.39 -11.58 -3.22
N ALA A 80 -3.18 -10.64 -2.68
CA ALA A 80 -2.82 -9.22 -2.64
C ALA A 80 -1.58 -8.97 -1.76
N LEU A 81 -1.49 -9.60 -0.58
CA LEU A 81 -0.29 -9.51 0.27
C LEU A 81 0.93 -10.18 -0.38
N ALA A 82 0.76 -11.36 -0.99
CA ALA A 82 1.84 -12.03 -1.71
C ALA A 82 2.39 -11.15 -2.84
N LYS A 83 1.49 -10.50 -3.60
CA LYS A 83 1.87 -9.52 -4.62
C LYS A 83 2.61 -8.32 -4.03
N ALA A 84 2.12 -7.76 -2.92
CA ALA A 84 2.79 -6.63 -2.26
C ALA A 84 4.19 -6.99 -1.74
N ARG A 85 4.41 -8.23 -1.31
CA ARG A 85 5.71 -8.76 -0.85
C ARG A 85 6.67 -9.11 -1.99
N GLY A 86 6.20 -9.14 -3.24
CA GLY A 86 6.97 -9.60 -4.40
C GLY A 86 7.09 -11.12 -4.50
N GLU A 87 6.22 -11.88 -3.85
CA GLU A 87 6.20 -13.36 -3.88
C GLU A 87 5.57 -13.90 -5.17
N THR A 88 4.78 -13.08 -5.87
CA THR A 88 4.16 -13.41 -7.17
C THR A 88 4.54 -12.37 -8.23
N PRO A 89 4.85 -12.78 -9.48
CA PRO A 89 5.18 -11.88 -10.59
C PRO A 89 4.01 -10.96 -11.01
#